data_AF-A0A9E2Y0W0-F1
#
_entry.id   AF-A0A9E2Y0W0-F1
#
_cell.length_a   1.000
_cell.length_b   1.000
_cell.length_c   1.000
_cell.angle_alpha   90.00
_cell.angle_beta   90.00
_cell.angle_gamma   90.00
#
_symmetry.space_group_name_H-M   'P 1'
#
loop_
_entity.id
_entity.type
_entity.pdbx_description
1 polymer ?
#
loop_
_entity_poly.entity_id
_entity_poly.type
_entity_poly.pdbx_seq_one_letter_code
_entity_poly.pdbx_strand_id
1 'polypeptide(L)'
;MSGTHGDPKAVLYLHSTTNCAARFVNESRRIDSNSILLAFLPIGLNWGLLNVLRALFAGRTIVFQEVFDAEEALALIGRERITHFCCAPAHLVSLLNTPNLGSYDLPSLGEPGGDLRFRLPRAGGPDWLVIAERDGRAGPAGWGLGQAHGWPEMA
;
A
#
# COMPACT_ATOMS: atom_id res chain seq x y z
N MET A 1 -6.98 16.59 9.63
CA MET A 1 -6.06 16.11 10.67
C MET A 1 -6.62 16.52 12.02
N SER A 2 -6.56 15.67 13.04
CA SER A 2 -7.05 16.01 14.39
C SER A 2 -6.13 17.05 15.03
N GLY A 3 -6.67 18.18 15.45
CA GLY A 3 -5.94 19.18 16.24
C GLY A 3 -6.13 18.90 17.72
N THR A 4 -5.04 18.87 18.48
CA THR A 4 -5.04 18.65 19.94
C THR A 4 -5.83 19.70 20.75
N HIS A 5 -6.25 20.79 20.09
CA HIS A 5 -7.01 21.89 20.68
C HIS A 5 -8.47 21.93 20.20
N GLY A 6 -8.97 20.85 19.57
CA GLY A 6 -10.33 20.78 19.02
C GLY A 6 -10.49 21.43 17.64
N ASP A 7 -9.62 22.37 17.27
CA ASP A 7 -9.66 23.00 15.96
C ASP A 7 -8.97 22.14 14.88
N PRO A 8 -9.68 21.75 13.81
CA PRO A 8 -9.09 20.98 12.72
C PRO A 8 -8.05 21.83 11.98
N LYS A 9 -6.78 21.40 12.03
CA LYS A 9 -5.71 22.02 11.24
C LYS A 9 -5.72 21.46 9.82
N ALA A 10 -5.82 22.36 8.85
CA ALA A 10 -5.63 22.03 7.43
C ALA A 10 -4.14 22.06 7.08
N VAL A 11 -3.71 21.11 6.26
CA VAL A 11 -2.39 21.13 5.64
C VAL A 11 -2.57 21.51 4.17
N LEU A 12 -1.93 22.61 3.77
CA LEU A 12 -1.96 23.07 2.39
C LEU A 12 -0.88 22.34 1.59
N TYR A 13 -1.25 21.75 0.47
CA TYR A 13 -0.34 21.18 -0.49
C TYR A 13 -0.32 22.02 -1.76
N LEU A 14 0.86 22.29 -2.29
CA LEU A 14 1.04 22.87 -3.60
C LEU A 14 1.06 21.76 -4.65
N HIS A 15 0.58 22.05 -5.87
CA HIS A 15 0.70 21.12 -7.00
C HIS A 15 2.15 20.62 -7.17
N SER A 16 3.13 21.52 -7.06
CA SER A 16 4.55 21.18 -7.16
C SER A 16 4.99 20.19 -6.07
N THR A 17 4.56 20.38 -4.82
CA THR A 17 4.91 19.48 -3.71
C THR A 17 4.29 18.10 -3.89
N THR A 18 3.02 18.03 -4.31
CA THR A 18 2.32 16.76 -4.53
C THR A 18 2.89 16.02 -5.74
N ASN A 19 3.21 16.73 -6.82
CA ASN A 19 3.82 16.15 -8.02
C ASN A 19 5.23 15.63 -7.75
N CYS A 20 6.03 16.40 -7.01
CA CYS A 20 7.37 15.98 -6.58
C CYS A 20 7.29 14.70 -5.75
N ALA A 21 6.39 14.65 -4.76
CA ALA A 21 6.15 13.46 -3.96
C ALA A 21 5.77 12.26 -4.83
N ALA A 22 4.78 12.39 -5.73
CA ALA A 22 4.34 11.28 -6.59
C ALA A 22 5.49 10.73 -7.46
N ARG A 23 6.32 11.59 -8.04
CA ARG A 23 7.49 11.18 -8.83
C ARG A 23 8.54 10.47 -7.97
N PHE A 24 8.87 11.05 -6.81
CA PHE A 24 9.81 10.45 -5.86
C PHE A 24 9.35 9.07 -5.39
N VAL A 25 8.05 8.90 -5.11
CA VAL A 25 7.53 7.60 -4.71
C VAL A 25 7.59 6.61 -5.89
N ASN A 26 7.27 7.02 -7.12
CA ASN A 26 7.41 6.14 -8.28
C ASN A 26 8.86 5.66 -8.51
N GLU A 27 9.83 6.55 -8.40
CA GLU A 27 11.25 6.23 -8.55
C GLU A 27 11.74 5.31 -7.42
N SER A 28 11.44 5.65 -6.17
CA SER A 28 11.85 4.86 -5.00
C SER A 28 11.18 3.49 -4.92
N ARG A 29 10.00 3.33 -5.53
CA ARG A 29 9.23 2.08 -5.57
C ARG A 29 9.36 1.32 -6.89
N ARG A 30 10.22 1.79 -7.81
CA ARG A 30 10.50 1.14 -9.09
C ARG A 30 9.22 0.81 -9.87
N ILE A 31 8.27 1.75 -9.89
CA ILE A 31 7.11 1.64 -10.77
C ILE A 31 7.62 1.56 -12.21
N ASP A 32 7.38 0.41 -12.84
CA ASP A 32 7.88 0.04 -14.16
C ASP A 32 6.71 -0.18 -15.15
N SER A 33 7.00 -0.65 -16.36
CA SER A 33 5.97 -0.86 -17.38
C SER A 33 4.90 -1.89 -17.02
N ASN A 34 5.19 -2.82 -16.11
CA ASN A 34 4.30 -3.92 -15.70
C ASN A 34 3.56 -3.62 -14.40
N SER A 35 3.72 -2.42 -13.86
CA SER A 35 3.13 -2.04 -12.58
C SER A 35 1.64 -1.73 -12.70
N ILE A 36 0.84 -2.43 -11.90
CA ILE A 36 -0.60 -2.23 -11.67
C ILE A 36 -0.81 -1.88 -10.19
N LEU A 37 -1.46 -0.75 -9.94
CA LEU A 37 -1.69 -0.21 -8.60
C LEU A 37 -3.12 -0.49 -8.13
N LEU A 38 -3.31 -0.87 -6.88
CA LEU A 38 -4.63 -0.91 -6.23
C LEU A 38 -4.81 0.29 -5.30
N ALA A 39 -5.96 0.94 -5.40
CA ALA A 39 -6.36 2.09 -4.59
C ALA A 39 -7.71 1.87 -3.91
N PHE A 40 -7.65 1.71 -2.58
CA PHE A 40 -8.81 1.68 -1.69
C PHE A 40 -8.72 2.73 -0.57
N LEU A 41 -7.70 3.59 -0.60
CA LEU A 41 -7.61 4.72 0.31
C LEU A 41 -8.48 5.88 -0.21
N PRO A 42 -9.26 6.55 0.65
CA PRO A 42 -10.04 7.72 0.25
C PRO A 42 -9.18 8.78 -0.42
N ILE A 43 -9.60 9.28 -1.58
CA ILE A 43 -8.88 10.30 -2.36
C ILE A 43 -8.71 11.62 -1.58
N GLY A 44 -9.61 11.89 -0.61
CA GLY A 44 -9.49 13.04 0.29
C GLY A 44 -8.30 12.97 1.25
N LEU A 45 -7.64 11.81 1.38
CA LEU A 45 -6.39 11.66 2.11
C LEU A 45 -5.20 11.85 1.17
N ASN A 46 -4.12 12.43 1.68
CA ASN A 46 -2.89 12.67 0.90
C ASN A 46 -2.40 11.41 0.16
N TRP A 47 -2.37 10.24 0.83
CA TRP A 47 -1.97 8.99 0.17
C TRP A 47 -2.99 8.42 -0.81
N GLY A 48 -4.29 8.67 -0.60
CA GLY A 48 -5.31 8.29 -1.58
C GLY A 48 -5.11 9.07 -2.88
N LEU A 49 -4.95 10.39 -2.78
CA LEU A 49 -4.62 11.22 -3.94
C LEU A 49 -3.27 10.85 -4.57
N LEU A 50 -2.23 10.62 -3.76
CA LEU A 50 -0.91 10.23 -4.26
C LEU A 50 -0.96 8.91 -5.03
N ASN A 51 -1.72 7.90 -4.59
CA ASN A 51 -1.85 6.65 -5.35
C ASN A 51 -2.40 6.87 -6.76
N VAL A 52 -3.40 7.75 -6.90
CA VAL A 52 -3.96 8.12 -8.21
C VAL A 52 -2.93 8.86 -9.06
N LEU A 53 -2.30 9.89 -8.51
CA LEU A 53 -1.31 10.69 -9.23
C LEU A 53 -0.08 9.87 -9.67
N ARG A 54 0.32 8.89 -8.86
CA ARG A 54 1.43 7.99 -9.18
C ARG A 54 1.14 7.14 -10.39
N ALA A 55 -0.05 6.54 -10.47
CA ALA A 55 -0.48 5.78 -11.64
C ALA A 55 -0.53 6.68 -12.88
N LEU A 56 -1.12 7.87 -12.75
CA LEU A 56 -1.22 8.85 -13.85
C LEU A 56 0.17 9.29 -14.35
N PHE A 57 1.08 9.69 -13.46
CA PHE A 57 2.42 10.15 -13.86
C PHE A 57 3.29 9.05 -14.46
N ALA A 58 3.13 7.80 -14.02
CA ALA A 58 3.84 6.68 -14.61
C ALA A 58 3.14 6.11 -15.86
N GLY A 59 1.92 6.58 -16.20
CA GLY A 59 1.09 6.01 -17.26
C GLY A 59 0.72 4.56 -16.99
N ARG A 60 0.39 4.23 -15.73
CA ARG A 60 0.10 2.88 -15.25
C ARG A 60 -1.38 2.67 -14.95
N THR A 61 -1.76 1.40 -14.94
CA THR A 61 -3.10 0.97 -14.56
C THR A 61 -3.30 1.16 -13.06
N ILE A 62 -4.46 1.71 -12.71
CA ILE A 62 -4.95 1.80 -11.34
C ILE A 62 -6.31 1.11 -11.26
N VAL A 63 -6.45 0.24 -10.28
CA VAL A 63 -7.68 -0.46 -9.95
C VAL A 63 -8.23 0.18 -8.68
N PHE A 64 -9.52 0.53 -8.71
CA PHE A 64 -10.19 1.14 -7.57
C PHE A 64 -11.06 0.12 -6.86
N GLN A 65 -11.03 0.21 -5.54
CA GLN A 65 -12.03 -0.37 -4.67
C GLN A 65 -12.60 0.77 -3.83
N GLU A 66 -13.87 1.11 -4.08
CA GLU A 66 -14.49 2.33 -3.53
C GLU A 66 -14.57 2.30 -2.00
N VAL A 67 -14.89 1.13 -1.44
CA VAL A 67 -14.91 0.87 -0.01
C VAL A 67 -14.02 -0.32 0.27
N PHE A 68 -13.07 -0.16 1.18
CA PHE A 68 -12.16 -1.25 1.57
C PHE A 68 -12.93 -2.43 2.17
N ASP A 69 -12.70 -3.59 1.58
CA ASP A 69 -13.09 -4.91 2.02
C ASP A 69 -11.88 -5.84 1.75
N ALA A 70 -11.48 -6.61 2.75
CA ALA A 70 -10.23 -7.37 2.69
C ALA A 70 -10.30 -8.56 1.72
N GLU A 71 -11.45 -9.24 1.65
CA GLU A 71 -11.65 -10.37 0.74
C GLU A 71 -11.66 -9.90 -0.72
N GLU A 72 -12.40 -8.84 -1.02
CA GLU A 72 -12.42 -8.25 -2.35
C GLU A 72 -11.06 -7.65 -2.73
N ALA A 73 -10.33 -7.05 -1.79
CA ALA A 73 -8.98 -6.56 -2.04
C ALA A 73 -8.05 -7.71 -2.45
N LEU A 74 -8.09 -8.85 -1.74
CA LEU A 74 -7.30 -10.03 -2.08
C LEU A 74 -7.73 -10.64 -3.42
N ALA A 75 -9.03 -10.69 -3.69
CA ALA A 75 -9.58 -11.14 -4.97
C ALA A 75 -9.12 -10.25 -6.13
N LEU A 76 -9.17 -8.93 -5.96
CA LEU A 76 -8.65 -7.95 -6.92
C LEU A 76 -7.14 -8.10 -7.14
N ILE A 77 -6.38 -8.35 -6.07
CA ILE A 77 -4.93 -8.55 -6.18
C ILE A 77 -4.61 -9.72 -7.11
N GLY A 78 -5.27 -10.85 -6.93
CA GLY A 78 -5.09 -12.02 -7.79
C GLY A 78 -5.62 -11.78 -9.22
N ARG A 79 -6.88 -11.35 -9.33
CA ARG A 79 -7.60 -11.19 -10.61
C ARG A 79 -6.93 -10.17 -11.52
N GLU A 80 -6.59 -9.00 -10.98
CA GLU A 80 -6.00 -7.89 -11.73
C GLU A 80 -4.47 -7.89 -11.72
N ARG A 81 -3.86 -8.90 -11.07
CA ARG A 81 -2.40 -9.03 -10.91
C ARG A 81 -1.76 -7.78 -10.31
N ILE A 82 -2.39 -7.24 -9.27
CA ILE A 82 -1.93 -6.02 -8.59
C ILE A 82 -0.51 -6.20 -8.11
N THR A 83 0.35 -5.25 -8.44
CA THR A 83 1.78 -5.27 -8.12
C THR A 83 2.16 -4.31 -7.00
N HIS A 84 1.30 -3.31 -6.73
CA HIS A 84 1.57 -2.24 -5.79
C HIS A 84 0.28 -1.80 -5.11
N PHE A 85 0.30 -1.63 -3.79
CA PHE A 85 -0.73 -0.88 -3.07
C PHE A 85 -0.15 -0.24 -1.82
N CYS A 86 -0.81 0.81 -1.35
CA CYS A 86 -0.50 1.45 -0.08
C CYS A 86 -1.69 1.29 0.85
N CYS A 87 -1.44 0.99 2.12
CA CYS A 87 -2.50 0.78 3.09
C CYS A 87 -2.11 1.30 4.48
N ALA A 88 -3.10 1.51 5.34
CA ALA A 88 -2.88 1.75 6.76
C ALA A 88 -2.62 0.41 7.48
N PRO A 89 -1.92 0.42 8.64
CA PRO A 89 -1.72 -0.76 9.48
C PRO A 89 -3.01 -1.58 9.72
N ALA A 90 -4.13 -0.91 9.97
CA ALA A 90 -5.42 -1.58 10.17
C ALA A 90 -5.89 -2.37 8.93
N HIS A 91 -5.71 -1.83 7.73
CA HIS A 91 -6.03 -2.54 6.49
C HIS A 91 -5.11 -3.77 6.31
N LEU A 92 -3.82 -3.63 6.62
CA LEU A 92 -2.90 -4.76 6.59
C LEU A 92 -3.33 -5.87 7.56
N VAL A 93 -3.63 -5.52 8.81
CA VAL A 93 -4.14 -6.49 9.81
C VAL A 93 -5.41 -7.17 9.31
N SER A 94 -6.32 -6.41 8.69
CA SER A 94 -7.54 -6.98 8.09
C SER A 94 -7.26 -7.97 6.96
N LEU A 95 -6.29 -7.67 6.07
CA LEU A 95 -5.86 -8.58 5.02
C LEU A 95 -5.24 -9.86 5.59
N LEU A 96 -4.37 -9.72 6.60
CA LEU A 96 -3.69 -10.86 7.24
C LEU A 96 -4.66 -11.76 8.03
N ASN A 97 -5.72 -11.18 8.60
CA ASN A 97 -6.75 -11.91 9.34
C ASN A 97 -7.90 -12.42 8.45
N THR A 98 -7.81 -12.28 7.13
CA THR A 98 -8.86 -12.76 6.23
C THR A 98 -8.97 -14.30 6.30
N PRO A 99 -10.17 -14.86 6.51
CA PRO A 99 -10.38 -16.30 6.48
C PRO A 99 -9.89 -16.88 5.16
N ASN A 100 -9.21 -18.03 5.22
CA ASN A 100 -8.67 -18.70 4.03
C ASN A 100 -7.69 -17.84 3.21
N LEU A 101 -6.91 -16.95 3.82
CA LEU A 101 -5.89 -16.16 3.11
C LEU A 101 -5.01 -17.01 2.17
N GLY A 102 -4.64 -18.23 2.57
CA GLY A 102 -3.86 -19.16 1.77
C GLY A 102 -4.54 -19.71 0.51
N SER A 103 -5.85 -19.52 0.33
CA SER A 103 -6.56 -19.91 -0.90
C SER A 103 -6.51 -18.85 -2.00
N TYR A 104 -6.09 -17.62 -1.69
CA TYR A 104 -5.97 -16.56 -2.68
C TYR A 104 -4.69 -16.72 -3.50
N ASP A 105 -4.83 -16.68 -4.83
CA ASP A 105 -3.69 -16.68 -5.75
C ASP A 105 -3.12 -15.25 -5.87
N LEU A 106 -1.94 -15.01 -5.30
CA LEU A 106 -1.31 -13.68 -5.20
C LEU A 106 0.07 -13.63 -5.90
N PRO A 107 0.18 -14.06 -7.16
CA PRO A 107 1.47 -14.32 -7.83
C PRO A 107 2.28 -13.05 -8.11
N SER A 108 1.64 -11.89 -8.00
CA SER A 108 2.24 -10.58 -8.20
C SER A 108 2.85 -9.99 -6.93
N LEU A 109 2.56 -10.50 -5.73
CA LEU A 109 3.02 -9.96 -4.45
C LEU A 109 3.73 -10.99 -3.54
N GLY A 110 3.81 -12.26 -3.96
CA GLY A 110 4.46 -13.34 -3.20
C GLY A 110 4.58 -14.64 -4.00
N GLU A 111 5.17 -15.67 -3.40
CA GLU A 111 5.18 -17.02 -3.96
C GLU A 111 3.82 -17.72 -3.77
N PRO A 112 3.47 -18.71 -4.62
CA PRO A 112 2.29 -19.54 -4.40
C PRO A 112 2.33 -20.19 -3.01
N GLY A 113 1.35 -19.90 -2.15
CA GLY A 113 1.32 -20.41 -0.76
C GLY A 113 1.19 -19.35 0.34
N GLY A 114 1.07 -18.06 0.00
CA GLY A 114 0.45 -17.06 0.88
C GLY A 114 1.37 -15.99 1.46
N ASP A 115 2.67 -15.98 1.18
CA ASP A 115 3.59 -15.04 1.81
C ASP A 115 3.54 -13.65 1.12
N LEU A 116 2.57 -12.81 1.52
CA LEU A 116 2.50 -11.39 1.15
C LEU A 116 3.72 -10.65 1.71
N ARG A 117 4.57 -10.13 0.83
CA ARG A 117 5.76 -9.37 1.26
C ARG A 117 5.46 -7.88 1.36
N PHE A 118 5.53 -7.37 2.58
CA PHE A 118 5.40 -5.94 2.86
C PHE A 118 6.78 -5.32 3.04
N ARG A 119 6.99 -4.16 2.42
CA ARG A 119 8.13 -3.31 2.74
C ARG A 119 7.65 -2.23 3.71
N LEU A 120 8.16 -2.29 4.93
CA LEU A 120 7.98 -1.19 5.88
C LEU A 120 8.63 0.10 5.33
N PRO A 121 8.13 1.27 5.73
CA PRO A 121 8.90 2.49 5.57
C PRO A 121 10.31 2.27 6.15
N ARG A 122 11.35 2.75 5.48
CA ARG A 122 12.70 2.79 6.07
C ARG A 122 12.61 3.49 7.44
N ALA A 123 13.50 3.14 8.37
CA ALA A 123 13.62 3.85 9.65
C ALA A 123 13.55 5.38 9.42
N GLY A 124 12.54 6.02 9.99
CA GLY A 124 12.21 7.45 9.78
C GLY A 124 11.07 7.75 8.79
N GLY A 125 10.44 6.74 8.17
CA GLY A 125 9.20 6.89 7.43
C GLY A 125 7.96 6.81 8.34
N PRO A 126 6.79 7.25 7.87
CA PRO A 126 5.59 7.28 8.69
C PRO A 126 5.12 5.86 9.08
N ASP A 127 5.06 5.57 10.38
CA ASP A 127 4.64 4.26 10.95
C ASP A 127 3.22 3.82 10.54
N TRP A 128 2.42 4.76 10.03
CA TRP A 128 1.03 4.55 9.64
C TRP A 128 0.84 4.15 8.17
N LEU A 129 1.91 3.92 7.40
CA LEU A 129 1.79 3.55 5.99
C LEU A 129 2.59 2.29 5.65
N VAL A 130 1.89 1.30 5.12
CA VAL A 130 2.50 0.08 4.57
C VAL A 130 2.39 0.10 3.06
N ILE A 131 3.46 -0.32 2.38
CA ILE A 131 3.48 -0.46 0.92
C ILE A 131 3.82 -1.92 0.59
N ALA A 132 2.94 -2.56 -0.18
CA ALA A 132 3.19 -3.89 -0.74
C ALA A 132 3.68 -3.75 -2.18
N GLU A 133 4.73 -4.49 -2.54
CA GLU A 133 5.40 -4.41 -3.84
C GLU A 133 5.80 -5.79 -4.33
N ARG A 134 5.75 -6.00 -5.66
CA ARG A 134 6.30 -7.20 -6.31
C ARG A 134 7.82 -7.26 -6.14
N ASP A 135 8.36 -8.31 -5.52
CA ASP A 135 9.80 -8.48 -5.38
C ASP A 135 10.43 -9.09 -6.65
N GLY A 136 11.56 -8.52 -7.06
CA GLY A 136 12.44 -9.04 -8.11
C GLY A 136 13.89 -9.21 -7.66
N ARG A 137 14.27 -8.75 -6.46
CA ARG A 137 15.57 -9.01 -5.82
C ARG A 137 15.45 -8.86 -4.30
N ALA A 138 15.63 -9.97 -3.59
CA ALA A 138 15.75 -10.05 -2.14
C ALA A 138 16.65 -8.93 -1.58
N GLY A 139 16.03 -7.99 -0.87
CA GLY A 139 16.71 -7.06 0.05
C GLY A 139 16.45 -7.49 1.49
N PRO A 140 17.34 -7.16 2.45
CA PRO A 140 17.17 -7.57 3.83
C PRO A 140 15.99 -6.80 4.44
N ALA A 141 15.12 -7.52 5.16
CA ALA A 141 13.90 -7.06 5.83
C ALA A 141 12.62 -6.93 4.97
N GLY A 142 12.25 -8.02 4.28
CA GLY A 142 10.84 -8.32 4.02
C GLY A 142 10.30 -9.19 5.16
N TRP A 143 9.22 -8.77 5.82
CA TRP A 143 8.56 -9.60 6.82
C TRP A 143 7.56 -10.53 6.12
N GLY A 144 7.70 -11.84 6.34
CA GLY A 144 6.72 -12.86 5.94
C GLY A 144 5.80 -13.27 7.09
N LEU A 145 4.73 -14.00 6.77
CA LEU A 145 3.63 -14.46 7.62
C LEU A 145 4.06 -15.03 8.99
N GLY A 146 5.23 -15.69 9.08
CA GLY A 146 5.73 -16.25 10.33
C GLY A 146 6.23 -15.24 11.36
N GLN A 147 6.26 -13.95 11.03
CA GLN A 147 6.87 -12.90 11.85
C GLN A 147 5.89 -11.77 12.22
N ALA A 148 4.62 -11.86 11.81
CA ALA A 148 3.58 -10.90 12.22
C ALA A 148 3.32 -10.88 13.73
N HIS A 149 3.75 -11.93 14.45
CA HIS A 149 3.71 -12.01 15.92
C HIS A 149 4.64 -11.04 16.65
N GLY A 150 5.49 -10.29 15.93
CA GLY A 150 6.39 -9.28 16.49
C GLY A 150 5.88 -7.83 16.39
N TRP A 151 4.63 -7.61 16.00
CA TRP A 151 4.04 -6.26 15.98
C TRP A 151 3.99 -5.68 17.40
N PRO A 152 4.68 -4.55 17.68
CA PRO A 152 4.50 -3.87 18.96
C PRO A 152 3.08 -3.31 19.00
N GLU A 153 2.34 -3.62 20.06
CA GLU A 153 1.08 -2.98 20.41
C GLU A 153 1.28 -1.46 20.46
N MET A 154 0.83 -0.75 19.43
CA MET A 154 0.65 0.70 19.47
C MET A 154 -0.85 0.98 19.64
N ALA A 155 -1.28 0.88 20.90
CA ALA A 155 -2.41 1.64 21.41
C ALA A 155 -2.08 3.13 21.48
#